data_AF-A0A7S1VNP1-F1
#
_entry.id   AF-A0A7S1VNP1-F1
#
_cell.length_a   1.000
_cell.length_b   1.000
_cell.length_c   1.000
_cell.angle_alpha   90.00
_cell.angle_beta   90.00
_cell.angle_gamma   90.00
#
_symmetry.space_group_name_H-M   'P 1'
#
loop_
_entity.id
_entity.type
_entity.pdbx_description
1 polymer ?
#
loop_
_entity_poly.entity_id
_entity_poly.type
_entity_poly.pdbx_seq_one_letter_code
_entity_poly.pdbx_strand_id
1 'polypeptide(L)'
;ENLYYNGNTDSQSEDDSETGVIVQPDATCYNTVIEGWVHCSKEQHPDAAGPQAQALLDRMDYMYELTNHTPGLEPTYETYALVLQAWSKQRQYQSPGACFAGEALLERLEQEQSPREWKPDE
;
A
#
# COMPACT_ATOMS: atom_id res chain seq x y z
N GLU A 1 -27.02 31.94 -60.37
CA GLU A 1 -25.66 32.08 -59.80
C GLU A 1 -25.75 32.87 -58.51
N ASN A 2 -25.21 32.34 -57.42
CA ASN A 2 -24.66 33.10 -56.29
C ASN A 2 -23.87 32.12 -55.43
N LEU A 3 -22.58 32.01 -55.79
CA LEU A 3 -21.54 31.31 -55.07
C LEU A 3 -21.20 32.13 -53.82
N TYR A 4 -21.58 31.64 -52.64
CA TYR A 4 -21.13 32.21 -51.37
C TYR A 4 -19.75 31.64 -51.02
N TYR A 5 -18.77 32.54 -51.03
CA TYR A 5 -17.60 32.64 -50.18
C TYR A 5 -17.36 31.55 -49.11
N ASN A 6 -16.31 30.77 -49.34
CA ASN A 6 -15.06 30.69 -48.57
C ASN A 6 -15.06 30.77 -47.04
N GLY A 7 -14.37 29.79 -46.42
CA GLY A 7 -13.46 30.04 -45.31
C GLY A 7 -13.91 29.56 -43.93
N ASN A 8 -13.17 28.57 -43.41
CA ASN A 8 -12.99 28.27 -41.99
C ASN A 8 -14.25 27.99 -41.15
N THR A 9 -14.61 26.71 -41.05
CA THR A 9 -15.21 26.20 -39.81
C THR A 9 -14.09 25.70 -38.91
N ASP A 10 -13.77 26.59 -38.00
CA ASP A 10 -13.09 26.41 -36.73
C ASP A 10 -13.16 24.99 -36.14
N SER A 11 -12.00 24.52 -35.72
CA SER A 11 -11.77 23.87 -34.43
C SER A 11 -12.73 22.77 -33.99
N GLN A 12 -12.44 21.53 -34.40
CA GLN A 12 -12.56 20.40 -33.50
C GLN A 12 -11.18 19.74 -33.40
N SER A 13 -10.35 20.32 -32.53
CA SER A 13 -9.27 19.58 -31.91
C SER A 13 -9.91 18.42 -31.14
N GLU A 14 -9.80 17.21 -31.69
CA GLU A 14 -9.98 15.96 -30.97
C GLU A 14 -8.83 15.84 -29.96
N ASP A 15 -8.94 16.60 -28.87
CA ASP A 15 -8.18 16.37 -27.64
C ASP A 15 -8.99 15.41 -26.77
N ASP A 16 -9.11 14.16 -27.23
CA ASP A 16 -9.43 13.03 -26.38
C ASP A 16 -8.16 12.64 -25.61
N SER A 17 -7.58 13.57 -24.86
CA SER A 17 -6.72 13.22 -23.74
C SER A 17 -7.62 12.76 -22.60
N GLU A 18 -8.21 11.57 -22.79
CA GLU A 18 -8.69 10.75 -21.69
C GLU A 18 -7.45 10.38 -20.87
N THR A 19 -7.03 11.30 -20.00
CA THR A 19 -6.02 11.04 -18.99
C THR A 19 -6.66 10.04 -18.04
N GLY A 20 -6.59 8.76 -18.41
CA GLY A 20 -6.89 7.66 -17.51
C GLY A 20 -6.01 7.85 -16.31
N VAL A 21 -6.57 8.43 -15.25
CA VAL A 21 -5.86 8.66 -14.00
C VAL A 21 -5.40 7.28 -13.57
N ILE A 22 -4.09 7.04 -13.60
CA ILE A 22 -3.51 5.79 -13.14
C ILE A 22 -3.73 5.77 -11.63
N VAL A 23 -4.80 5.09 -11.20
CA VAL A 23 -5.11 4.94 -9.78
C VAL A 23 -4.11 3.94 -9.20
N GLN A 24 -3.12 4.47 -8.49
CA GLN A 24 -2.16 3.67 -7.75
C GLN A 24 -2.65 3.53 -6.29
N PRO A 25 -2.67 2.32 -5.71
CA PRO A 25 -3.00 2.16 -4.30
C PRO A 25 -1.98 2.89 -3.44
N ASP A 26 -2.45 3.55 -2.38
CA ASP A 26 -1.63 4.20 -1.36
C ASP A 26 -1.54 3.33 -0.10
N ALA A 27 -0.78 3.78 0.90
CA ALA A 27 -0.69 3.12 2.21
C ALA A 27 -2.07 2.90 2.85
N THR A 28 -3.00 3.85 2.68
CA THR A 28 -4.37 3.74 3.20
C THR A 28 -5.12 2.55 2.61
N CYS A 29 -4.99 2.33 1.30
CA CYS A 29 -5.58 1.19 0.61
C CYS A 29 -5.06 -0.14 1.17
N TYR A 30 -3.74 -0.27 1.35
CA TYR A 30 -3.15 -1.48 1.94
C TYR A 30 -3.60 -1.67 3.40
N ASN A 31 -3.55 -0.62 4.22
CA ASN A 31 -3.98 -0.67 5.62
C ASN A 31 -5.43 -1.14 5.75
N THR A 32 -6.33 -0.62 4.90
CA THR A 32 -7.75 -1.00 4.91
C THR A 32 -7.94 -2.50 4.63
N VAL A 33 -7.20 -3.06 3.67
CA VAL A 33 -7.30 -4.49 3.34
C VAL A 33 -6.72 -5.36 4.46
N ILE A 34 -5.59 -4.94 5.07
CA ILE A 34 -4.99 -5.64 6.20
C ILE A 34 -5.94 -5.65 7.39
N GLU A 35 -6.57 -4.51 7.71
CA GLU A 35 -7.57 -4.41 8.78
C GLU A 35 -8.78 -5.31 8.50
N GLY A 36 -9.23 -5.40 7.24
CA GLY A 36 -10.24 -6.36 6.82
C GLY A 36 -9.86 -7.81 7.17
N TRP A 37 -8.63 -8.23 6.85
CA TRP A 37 -8.13 -9.56 7.21
C TRP A 37 -8.07 -9.80 8.72
N VAL A 38 -7.65 -8.79 9.47
CA VAL A 38 -7.62 -8.78 10.93
C VAL A 38 -9.02 -9.01 11.54
N HIS A 39 -10.06 -8.44 10.93
CA HIS A 39 -11.44 -8.62 11.39
C HIS A 39 -12.00 -10.00 11.01
N CYS A 40 -11.74 -10.46 9.79
CA CYS A 40 -12.19 -11.75 9.28
C CYS A 40 -11.58 -12.96 10.03
N SER A 41 -10.45 -12.76 10.73
CA SER A 41 -9.79 -13.82 11.51
C SER A 41 -10.67 -14.39 12.64
N LYS A 42 -11.70 -13.66 13.08
CA LYS A 42 -12.58 -14.12 14.17
C LYS A 42 -13.59 -15.18 13.76
N GLU A 43 -13.99 -15.22 12.49
CA GLU A 43 -15.19 -15.96 12.07
C GLU A 43 -14.91 -17.11 11.09
N GLN A 44 -14.15 -16.86 10.02
CA GLN A 44 -14.08 -17.79 8.88
C GLN A 44 -12.66 -18.33 8.62
N HIS A 45 -11.63 -17.53 8.86
CA HIS A 45 -10.24 -17.89 8.55
C HIS A 45 -9.24 -17.38 9.61
N PRO A 46 -9.24 -17.96 10.83
CA PRO A 46 -8.37 -17.52 11.92
C PRO A 46 -6.88 -17.62 11.60
N ASP A 47 -6.50 -18.50 10.68
CA ASP A 47 -5.09 -18.78 10.38
C ASP A 47 -4.59 -18.08 9.12
N ALA A 48 -5.47 -17.45 8.34
CA ALA A 48 -5.09 -16.76 7.11
C ALA A 48 -4.63 -15.32 7.33
N ALA A 49 -5.07 -14.68 8.42
CA ALA A 49 -4.89 -13.24 8.64
C ALA A 49 -3.40 -12.83 8.69
N GLY A 50 -2.57 -13.54 9.46
CA GLY A 50 -1.12 -13.26 9.54
C GLY A 50 -0.40 -13.37 8.19
N PRO A 51 -0.44 -14.53 7.52
CA PRO A 51 0.19 -14.71 6.21
C PRO A 51 -0.31 -13.74 5.14
N GLN A 52 -1.61 -13.42 5.11
CA GLN A 52 -2.17 -12.46 4.16
C GLN A 52 -1.71 -11.03 4.45
N ALA A 53 -1.68 -10.64 5.73
CA ALA A 53 -1.17 -9.33 6.13
C ALA A 53 0.31 -9.17 5.79
N GLN A 54 1.14 -10.20 6.02
CA GLN A 54 2.55 -10.20 5.64
C GLN A 54 2.72 -10.08 4.13
N ALA A 55 1.98 -10.87 3.34
CA ALA A 55 2.06 -10.80 1.88
C ALA A 55 1.65 -9.43 1.32
N LEU A 56 0.74 -8.71 1.99
CA LEU A 56 0.37 -7.35 1.63
C LEU A 56 1.47 -6.34 1.96
N LEU A 57 2.15 -6.50 3.10
CA LEU A 57 3.31 -5.69 3.45
C LEU A 57 4.45 -5.89 2.44
N ASP A 58 4.80 -7.14 2.14
CA ASP A 58 5.85 -7.47 1.17
C ASP A 58 5.50 -6.93 -0.23
N ARG A 59 4.21 -6.95 -0.59
CA ARG A 59 3.74 -6.34 -1.84
C ARG A 59 3.85 -4.82 -1.82
N MET A 60 3.58 -4.19 -0.70
CA MET A 60 3.72 -2.75 -0.52
C MET A 60 5.18 -2.32 -0.69
N ASP A 61 6.11 -3.07 -0.10
CA ASP A 61 7.56 -2.88 -0.28
C ASP A 61 7.99 -3.02 -1.74
N TYR A 62 7.59 -4.13 -2.37
CA TYR A 62 7.91 -4.39 -3.78
C TYR A 62 7.42 -3.26 -4.69
N MET A 63 6.22 -2.76 -4.44
CA MET A 63 5.66 -1.66 -5.22
C MET A 63 6.38 -0.34 -4.91
N TYR A 64 6.81 -0.11 -3.66
CA TYR A 64 7.58 1.07 -3.28
C TYR A 64 8.94 1.11 -4.00
N GLU A 65 9.63 -0.03 -4.08
CA GLU A 65 10.87 -0.17 -4.86
C GLU A 65 10.61 0.04 -6.37
N LEU A 66 9.58 -0.61 -6.92
CA LEU A 66 9.26 -0.54 -8.36
C LEU A 66 8.89 0.88 -8.81
N THR A 67 8.30 1.67 -7.92
CA THR A 67 7.79 3.02 -8.23
C THR A 67 8.80 4.12 -7.89
N ASN A 68 10.09 3.78 -7.76
CA ASN A 68 11.16 4.71 -7.39
C ASN A 68 10.85 5.47 -6.09
N HIS A 69 10.36 4.76 -5.08
CA HIS A 69 10.09 5.31 -3.75
C HIS A 69 9.00 6.39 -3.78
N THR A 70 7.88 6.08 -4.44
CA THR A 70 6.76 7.02 -4.52
C THR A 70 6.26 7.37 -3.10
N PRO A 71 6.22 8.66 -2.74
CA PRO A 71 5.75 9.09 -1.42
C PRO A 71 4.28 8.70 -1.25
N GLY A 72 3.96 8.01 -0.16
CA GLY A 72 2.61 7.52 0.14
C GLY A 72 2.41 6.01 -0.09
N LEU A 73 3.40 5.33 -0.67
CA LEU A 73 3.43 3.86 -0.77
C LEU A 73 4.42 3.21 0.22
N GLU A 74 5.21 4.02 0.93
CA GLU A 74 6.09 3.57 2.01
C GLU A 74 5.25 2.94 3.15
N PRO A 75 5.59 1.73 3.61
CA PRO A 75 4.91 1.13 4.76
C PRO A 75 5.07 2.04 5.98
N THR A 76 3.95 2.36 6.60
CA THR A 76 3.94 3.25 7.78
C THR A 76 3.95 2.43 9.06
N TYR A 77 4.23 3.08 10.19
CA TYR A 77 4.10 2.45 11.51
C TYR A 77 2.72 1.79 11.72
N GLU A 78 1.66 2.37 11.13
CA GLU A 78 0.30 1.85 11.19
C GLU A 78 0.18 0.53 10.40
N THR A 79 0.76 0.47 9.20
CA THR A 79 0.80 -0.75 8.38
C THR A 79 1.44 -1.90 9.16
N TYR A 80 2.61 -1.66 9.75
CA TYR A 80 3.29 -2.67 10.57
C TYR A 80 2.48 -3.07 11.81
N ALA A 81 1.86 -2.12 12.50
CA ALA A 81 1.02 -2.40 13.66
C ALA A 81 -0.19 -3.29 13.30
N LEU A 82 -0.80 -3.07 12.13
CA LEU A 82 -1.91 -3.91 11.64
C LEU A 82 -1.45 -5.33 11.31
N VAL A 83 -0.28 -5.51 10.71
CA VAL A 83 0.28 -6.83 10.42
C VAL A 83 0.58 -7.59 11.72
N LEU A 84 1.20 -6.92 12.70
CA LEU A 84 1.40 -7.49 14.04
C LEU A 84 0.07 -7.88 14.70
N GLN A 85 -0.94 -7.03 14.58
CA GLN A 85 -2.26 -7.33 15.09
C GLN A 85 -2.87 -8.56 14.40
N ALA A 86 -2.67 -8.74 13.09
CA ALA A 86 -3.13 -9.89 12.34
C ALA A 86 -2.50 -11.19 12.85
N TRP A 87 -1.18 -11.19 13.07
CA TRP A 87 -0.46 -12.32 13.66
C TRP A 87 -0.91 -12.60 15.10
N SER A 88 -1.11 -11.56 15.92
CA SER A 88 -1.53 -11.71 17.33
C SER A 88 -2.93 -12.33 17.48
N LYS A 89 -3.81 -12.12 16.49
CA LYS A 89 -5.18 -12.64 16.51
C LYS A 89 -5.30 -14.04 15.92
N GLN A 90 -4.22 -14.62 15.40
CA GLN A 90 -4.26 -16.02 14.96
C GLN A 90 -4.54 -16.93 16.16
N ARG A 91 -5.58 -17.76 16.03
CA ARG A 91 -6.09 -18.58 17.14
C ARG A 91 -5.23 -19.80 17.43
N GLN A 92 -4.31 -20.14 16.53
CA GLN A 92 -3.38 -21.25 16.73
C GLN A 92 -2.30 -20.87 17.76
N TYR A 93 -2.59 -21.20 19.01
CA TYR A 93 -1.67 -21.22 20.16
C TYR A 93 -0.35 -22.01 19.92
N GLN A 94 -0.23 -22.69 18.78
CA GLN A 94 0.88 -23.55 18.41
C GLN A 94 1.59 -23.11 17.12
N SER A 95 1.32 -21.92 16.57
CA SER A 95 2.14 -21.41 15.47
C SER A 95 3.29 -20.59 16.04
N PRO A 96 4.49 -21.18 16.24
CA PRO A 96 5.68 -20.39 16.57
C PRO A 96 5.97 -19.32 15.51
N GLY A 97 5.45 -19.52 14.28
CA GLY A 97 5.55 -18.55 13.19
C GLY A 97 4.97 -17.19 13.52
N ALA A 98 3.92 -17.08 14.33
CA ALA A 98 3.34 -15.77 14.69
C ALA A 98 4.25 -14.96 15.63
N CYS A 99 4.93 -15.64 16.56
CA CYS A 99 5.88 -15.00 17.48
C CYS A 99 7.15 -14.60 16.72
N PHE A 100 7.71 -15.50 15.92
CA PHE A 100 8.89 -15.20 15.12
C PHE A 100 8.63 -14.14 14.04
N ALA A 101 7.46 -14.18 13.38
CA ALA A 101 7.08 -13.13 12.43
C ALA A 101 6.89 -11.79 13.15
N GLY A 102 6.30 -11.79 14.35
CA GLY A 102 6.15 -10.58 15.15
C GLY A 102 7.48 -9.97 15.58
N GLU A 103 8.43 -10.80 16.04
CA GLU A 103 9.79 -10.35 16.38
C GLU A 103 10.55 -9.83 15.16
N ALA A 104 10.49 -10.54 14.03
CA ALA A 104 11.13 -10.12 12.79
C ALA A 104 10.55 -8.79 12.25
N LEU A 105 9.24 -8.59 12.37
CA LEU A 105 8.57 -7.33 12.01
C LEU A 105 9.04 -6.18 12.90
N LEU A 106 9.18 -6.42 14.21
CA LEU A 106 9.65 -5.41 15.16
C LEU A 106 11.11 -5.03 14.87
N GLU A 107 11.98 -6.03 14.65
CA GLU A 107 13.39 -5.81 14.31
C GLU A 107 13.52 -5.01 13.01
N ARG A 108 12.70 -5.33 12.00
CA ARG A 108 12.67 -4.58 10.74
C ARG A 108 12.23 -3.13 10.94
N LEU A 109 11.19 -2.89 11.73
CA LEU A 109 10.78 -1.54 12.13
C LEU A 109 11.91 -0.79 12.83
N GLU A 110 12.63 -1.43 13.75
CA GLU A 110 13.75 -0.82 14.48
C GLU A 110 14.95 -0.52 13.59
N GLN A 111 15.23 -1.36 12.59
CA GLN A 111 16.28 -1.09 11.59
C GLN A 111 15.92 0.12 10.71
N GLU A 112 14.64 0.24 10.33
CA GLU A 112 14.15 1.35 9.51
C GLU A 112 13.99 2.66 10.31
N GLN A 113 13.78 2.55 11.64
CA GLN A 113 13.76 3.66 12.61
C GLN A 113 15.15 4.03 13.13
N SER A 114 16.15 3.16 12.97
CA SER A 114 17.55 3.48 13.27
C SER A 114 18.01 4.56 12.29
N PRO A 115 18.45 5.71 12.79
CA PRO A 115 17.95 7.00 12.32
C PRO A 115 18.39 7.32 10.88
N ARG A 116 17.42 7.71 10.04
CA ARG A 116 17.66 8.72 8.99
C ARG A 116 18.49 9.82 9.65
N GLU A 117 19.77 9.94 9.27
CA GLU A 117 20.79 10.84 9.84
C GLU A 117 20.20 11.90 10.78
N TRP A 118 20.37 11.72 12.09
CA TRP A 118 20.28 12.84 13.01
C TRP A 118 21.36 13.84 12.60
N LYS A 119 20.96 14.88 11.85
CA LYS A 119 21.77 16.09 11.70
C LYS A 119 21.37 17.01 12.85
N PRO A 120 22.28 17.29 13.80
CA PRO A 120 22.02 18.35 14.75
C PRO A 120 21.85 19.64 13.95
N ASP A 121 20.75 20.34 14.18
CA ASP A 121 20.51 21.67 13.61
C ASP A 121 21.68 22.59 14.01
N GLU A 122 22.40 23.12 13.02
CA GLU A 122 23.41 24.18 13.20
C GLU A 122 22.74 25.55 13.43
#